data_AF-A0A3M1E4X5-F1
#
_entry.id   AF-A0A3M1E4X5-F1
#
_cell.length_a   1.000
_cell.length_b   1.000
_cell.length_c   1.000
_cell.angle_alpha   90.00
_cell.angle_beta   90.00
_cell.angle_gamma   90.00
#
_symmetry.space_group_name_H-M   'P 1'
#
loop_
_entity.id
_entity.type
_entity.pdbx_description
1 polymer ?
#
loop_
_entity_poly.entity_id
_entity_poly.type
_entity_poly.pdbx_seq_one_letter_code
_entity_poly.pdbx_strand_id
1 'polypeptide(L)'
;MFHNRYVHPGNMIVAVSGDFDRDNLLMKLENAFSDWPIGETGPTTFPAPKYTPQPGVYMIDKPGVNQGRVSIGHRSVVRGSPDEFALQIMNGILGGAGFRSRLFARVRSDEGLAYNTGSRFHQGVYYPEDFICWFQSKNNSCAYAAKIVLDEIRRLREEPVSEKDVQDAIAYFVESFPQRFPNKMAILETYVDDEYTGRDPNYWQTYLDNLRKVTPEDVRRVARKYVHPDQLVILAVGDADAIFKGGYDKAPDLTFAAFGPVKRLPPRDPDTLKRR
;
A
#
# COMPACT_ATOMS: atom_id res chain seq x y z
N MET A 1 21.10 -5.89 27.00
CA MET A 1 19.68 -5.80 27.41
C MET A 1 18.70 -6.07 26.27
N PHE A 2 18.92 -5.61 25.02
CA PHE A 2 18.04 -5.96 23.88
C PHE A 2 18.22 -7.40 23.38
N HIS A 3 19.46 -7.80 23.09
CA HIS A 3 19.79 -9.14 22.57
C HIS A 3 19.17 -10.26 23.42
N ASN A 4 19.48 -10.30 24.72
CA ASN A 4 18.97 -11.35 25.62
C ASN A 4 17.44 -11.38 25.78
N ARG A 5 16.73 -10.30 25.42
CA ARG A 5 15.27 -10.20 25.56
C ARG A 5 14.53 -10.60 24.28
N TYR A 6 15.10 -10.39 23.10
CA TYR A 6 14.39 -10.57 21.83
C TYR A 6 15.07 -11.57 20.89
N VAL A 7 16.35 -11.86 21.10
CA VAL A 7 17.15 -12.78 20.29
C VAL A 7 17.42 -14.02 21.12
N HIS A 8 16.51 -14.99 21.04
CA HIS A 8 16.60 -16.29 21.70
C HIS A 8 15.77 -17.33 20.92
N PRO A 9 15.96 -18.65 21.14
CA PRO A 9 15.34 -19.69 20.31
C PRO A 9 13.80 -19.66 20.30
N GLY A 10 13.18 -19.22 21.40
CA GLY A 10 11.72 -19.06 21.50
C GLY A 10 11.13 -17.87 20.71
N ASN A 11 11.94 -17.05 20.06
CA ASN A 11 11.50 -15.92 19.22
C ASN A 11 12.22 -15.90 17.86
N MET A 12 12.56 -17.08 17.32
CA MET A 12 13.33 -17.23 16.09
C MET A 12 12.70 -18.27 15.17
N ILE A 13 12.71 -18.00 13.87
CA ILE A 13 12.40 -18.97 12.82
C ILE A 13 13.68 -19.22 12.03
N VAL A 14 14.05 -20.50 11.90
CA VAL A 14 15.15 -20.94 11.04
C VAL A 14 14.57 -21.57 9.80
N ALA A 15 15.00 -21.08 8.64
CA ALA A 15 14.49 -21.54 7.36
C ALA A 15 15.65 -21.87 6.43
N VAL A 16 15.55 -23.00 5.74
CA VAL A 16 16.59 -23.51 4.86
C VAL A 16 15.96 -23.96 3.55
N SER A 17 16.53 -23.53 2.43
CA SER A 17 16.10 -23.89 1.08
C SER A 17 17.30 -24.33 0.26
N GLY A 18 17.28 -25.55 -0.28
CA GLY A 18 18.46 -26.11 -0.92
C GLY A 18 18.39 -27.63 -1.09
N ASP A 19 19.55 -28.21 -1.37
CA ASP A 19 19.76 -29.65 -1.41
C ASP A 19 20.41 -30.06 -0.08
N PHE A 20 19.63 -30.73 0.78
CA PHE A 20 20.08 -31.17 2.09
C PHE A 20 19.27 -32.39 2.55
N ASP A 21 19.92 -33.23 3.36
CA ASP A 21 19.24 -34.25 4.13
C ASP A 21 18.55 -33.61 5.35
N ARG A 22 17.23 -33.78 5.45
CA ARG A 22 16.41 -33.12 6.48
C ARG A 22 16.82 -33.54 7.89
N ASP A 23 17.00 -34.84 8.12
CA ASP A 23 17.22 -35.38 9.46
C ASP A 23 18.61 -34.98 9.98
N ASN A 24 19.63 -35.03 9.12
CA ASN A 24 20.97 -34.54 9.42
C ASN A 24 20.99 -33.03 9.69
N LEU A 25 20.25 -32.24 8.91
CA LEU A 25 20.15 -30.79 9.14
C LEU A 25 19.48 -30.49 10.49
N LEU A 26 18.36 -31.14 10.79
CA LEU A 26 17.66 -30.97 12.06
C LEU A 26 18.59 -31.31 13.23
N MET A 27 19.28 -32.44 13.18
CA MET A 27 20.25 -32.83 14.20
C MET A 27 21.36 -31.78 14.38
N LYS A 28 21.89 -31.21 13.30
CA LYS A 28 22.90 -30.14 13.38
C LYS A 28 22.34 -28.86 14.00
N LEU A 29 21.11 -28.48 13.66
CA LEU A 29 20.47 -27.29 14.22
C LEU A 29 20.14 -27.48 15.70
N GLU A 30 19.59 -28.63 16.09
CA GLU A 30 19.33 -28.99 17.49
C GLU A 30 20.61 -28.93 18.32
N ASN A 31 21.69 -29.55 17.83
CA ASN A 31 22.99 -29.49 18.50
C ASN A 31 23.53 -28.06 18.59
N ALA A 32 23.45 -27.27 17.51
CA ALA A 32 23.96 -25.89 17.47
C ALA A 32 23.21 -24.94 18.42
N PHE A 33 21.93 -25.18 18.69
CA PHE A 33 21.10 -24.33 19.55
C PHE A 33 20.84 -24.90 20.94
N SER A 34 21.31 -26.11 21.24
CA SER A 34 21.07 -26.83 22.50
C SER A 34 21.43 -26.04 23.76
N ASP A 35 22.56 -25.32 23.73
CA ASP A 35 23.06 -24.51 24.85
C ASP A 35 22.50 -23.09 24.88
N TRP A 36 21.64 -22.70 23.93
CA TRP A 36 21.07 -21.36 23.88
C TRP A 36 19.79 -21.27 24.73
N PRO A 37 19.80 -20.60 25.90
CA PRO A 37 18.62 -20.52 26.74
C PRO A 37 17.46 -19.80 26.04
N ILE A 38 16.26 -20.34 26.22
CA ILE A 38 15.01 -19.66 25.88
C ILE A 38 14.83 -18.50 26.85
N GLY A 39 14.85 -17.27 26.33
CA GLY A 39 14.52 -16.07 27.10
C GLY A 39 13.02 -15.90 27.34
N GLU A 40 12.65 -14.91 28.15
CA GLU A 40 11.25 -14.47 28.25
C GLU A 40 10.77 -13.99 26.87
N THR A 41 9.72 -14.62 26.35
CA THR A 41 9.05 -14.11 25.16
C THR A 41 8.44 -12.75 25.48
N GLY A 42 9.01 -11.71 24.90
CA GLY A 42 8.45 -10.36 24.98
C GLY A 42 7.00 -10.33 24.47
N PRO A 43 6.20 -9.32 24.86
CA PRO A 43 4.85 -9.19 24.33
C PRO A 43 4.89 -9.13 22.79
N THR A 44 4.14 -10.02 22.14
CA THR A 44 3.97 -10.09 20.68
C THR A 44 3.12 -8.94 20.14
N THR A 45 2.52 -8.15 21.03
CA THR A 45 1.65 -7.02 20.70
C THR A 45 2.37 -5.71 20.92
N PHE A 46 2.55 -4.94 19.85
CA PHE A 46 3.02 -3.56 19.94
C PHE A 46 1.85 -2.64 20.36
N PRO A 47 2.10 -1.42 20.87
CA PRO A 47 1.03 -0.45 21.03
C PRO A 47 0.56 0.02 19.66
N ALA A 48 -0.76 -0.06 19.40
CA ALA A 48 -1.34 0.49 18.19
C ALA A 48 -1.01 1.99 18.06
N PRO A 49 -0.81 2.52 16.84
CA PRO A 49 -0.66 3.95 16.62
C PRO A 49 -1.86 4.71 17.20
N LYS A 50 -1.59 5.63 18.13
CA LYS A 50 -2.62 6.45 18.79
C LYS A 50 -3.08 7.64 17.95
N TYR A 51 -2.38 7.93 16.85
CA TYR A 51 -2.68 9.07 16.00
C TYR A 51 -3.83 8.75 15.04
N THR A 52 -4.85 9.61 15.05
CA THR A 52 -5.93 9.59 14.06
C THR A 52 -5.66 10.65 13.00
N PRO A 53 -5.43 10.28 11.73
CA PRO A 53 -5.27 11.24 10.65
C PRO A 53 -6.50 12.14 10.53
N GLN A 54 -6.27 13.44 10.41
CA GLN A 54 -7.33 14.43 10.23
C GLN A 54 -7.46 14.71 8.73
N PRO A 55 -8.66 14.55 8.13
CA PRO A 55 -8.88 14.80 6.72
C PRO A 55 -8.51 16.23 6.33
N GLY A 56 -8.06 16.42 5.09
CA GLY A 56 -7.69 17.73 4.55
C GLY A 56 -6.37 17.73 3.81
N VAL A 57 -5.92 18.93 3.45
CA VAL A 57 -4.75 19.16 2.61
C VAL A 57 -3.56 19.57 3.48
N TYR A 58 -2.45 18.86 3.32
CA TYR A 58 -1.19 19.10 3.99
C TYR A 58 -0.11 19.37 2.95
N MET A 59 0.65 20.43 3.14
CA MET A 59 1.69 20.83 2.21
C MET A 59 3.02 20.96 2.91
N ILE A 60 4.06 20.33 2.37
CA ILE A 60 5.45 20.51 2.79
C ILE A 60 6.14 21.30 1.69
N ASP A 61 6.60 22.49 2.05
CA ASP A 61 7.31 23.36 1.12
C ASP A 61 8.73 22.85 0.88
N LYS A 62 9.06 22.71 -0.40
CA LYS A 62 10.37 22.33 -0.91
C LYS A 62 10.64 23.17 -2.16
N PRO A 63 11.03 24.43 -2.00
CA PRO A 63 11.21 25.35 -3.12
C PRO A 63 12.30 24.87 -4.08
N GLY A 64 12.18 25.24 -5.35
CA GLY A 64 13.17 24.93 -6.39
C GLY A 64 13.05 23.54 -7.02
N VAL A 65 12.12 22.69 -6.57
CA VAL A 65 11.79 21.45 -7.29
C VAL A 65 10.77 21.71 -8.39
N ASN A 66 10.98 21.10 -9.54
CA ASN A 66 10.14 21.28 -10.73
C ASN A 66 8.84 20.45 -10.72
N GLN A 67 8.72 19.49 -9.80
CA GLN A 67 7.58 18.59 -9.69
C GLN A 67 7.11 18.46 -8.25
N GLY A 68 5.79 18.41 -8.09
CA GLY A 68 5.13 18.09 -6.85
C GLY A 68 4.85 16.59 -6.76
N ARG A 69 5.10 16.01 -5.58
CA ARG A 69 4.66 14.65 -5.24
C ARG A 69 3.43 14.75 -4.37
N VAL A 70 2.36 14.06 -4.77
CA VAL A 70 1.08 14.08 -4.06
C VAL A 70 0.69 12.66 -3.67
N SER A 71 0.21 12.52 -2.45
CA SER A 71 -0.34 11.30 -1.88
C SER A 71 -1.72 11.58 -1.30
N ILE A 72 -2.70 10.74 -1.63
CA ILE A 72 -4.10 10.91 -1.26
C ILE A 72 -4.57 9.60 -0.66
N GLY A 73 -4.98 9.60 0.60
CA GLY A 73 -5.30 8.33 1.26
C GLY A 73 -5.91 8.44 2.64
N HIS A 74 -6.29 7.30 3.20
CA HIS A 74 -6.79 7.14 4.57
C HIS A 74 -6.31 5.80 5.16
N ARG A 75 -6.65 5.51 6.41
CA ARG A 75 -6.28 4.22 7.04
C ARG A 75 -7.05 3.06 6.39
N SER A 76 -6.40 1.93 6.17
CA SER A 76 -6.99 0.74 5.55
C SER A 76 -7.52 -0.25 6.60
N VAL A 77 -7.29 -1.54 6.40
CA VAL A 77 -7.75 -2.66 7.24
C VAL A 77 -6.58 -3.51 7.72
N VAL A 78 -6.85 -4.39 8.67
CA VAL A 78 -5.95 -5.47 9.07
C VAL A 78 -6.11 -6.65 8.11
N ARG A 79 -5.02 -7.37 7.87
CA ARG A 79 -4.98 -8.62 7.09
C ARG A 79 -5.95 -9.68 7.65
N GLY A 80 -6.41 -10.59 6.79
CA GLY A 80 -7.37 -11.63 7.18
C GLY A 80 -8.84 -11.18 7.10
N SER A 81 -9.10 -10.03 6.48
CA SER A 81 -10.45 -9.61 6.13
C SER A 81 -11.08 -10.63 5.16
N PRO A 82 -12.35 -11.03 5.34
CA PRO A 82 -13.05 -11.86 4.35
C PRO A 82 -13.16 -11.18 2.97
N ASP A 83 -12.92 -9.86 2.94
CA ASP A 83 -12.96 -9.02 1.74
C ASP A 83 -11.59 -8.83 1.06
N GLU A 84 -10.53 -9.53 1.52
CA GLU A 84 -9.14 -9.34 1.08
C GLU A 84 -8.96 -9.39 -0.45
N PHE A 85 -9.49 -10.43 -1.11
CA PHE A 85 -9.36 -10.59 -2.56
C PHE A 85 -10.17 -9.57 -3.34
N ALA A 86 -11.37 -9.23 -2.86
CA ALA A 86 -12.19 -8.19 -3.46
C ALA A 86 -11.52 -6.81 -3.34
N LEU A 87 -10.90 -6.51 -2.20
CA LEU A 87 -10.09 -5.30 -1.99
C LEU A 87 -8.87 -5.25 -2.93
N GLN A 88 -8.21 -6.39 -3.14
CA GLN A 88 -7.08 -6.48 -4.05
C GLN A 88 -7.49 -6.21 -5.51
N ILE A 89 -8.58 -6.83 -5.99
CA ILE A 89 -9.11 -6.58 -7.34
C ILE A 89 -9.61 -5.14 -7.48
N MET A 90 -10.34 -4.62 -6.49
CA MET A 90 -10.77 -3.22 -6.44
C MET A 90 -9.57 -2.26 -6.58
N ASN A 91 -8.50 -2.49 -5.81
CA ASN A 91 -7.29 -1.68 -5.93
C ASN A 91 -6.63 -1.85 -7.31
N GLY A 92 -6.61 -3.07 -7.86
CA GLY A 92 -6.12 -3.36 -9.21
C GLY A 92 -6.79 -2.48 -10.27
N ILE A 93 -8.11 -2.41 -10.25
CA ILE A 93 -8.93 -1.59 -11.16
C ILE A 93 -8.60 -0.10 -10.98
N LEU A 94 -8.51 0.38 -9.74
CA LEU A 94 -8.25 1.80 -9.47
C LEU A 94 -6.85 2.22 -9.95
N GLY A 95 -5.80 1.60 -9.42
CA GLY A 95 -4.42 2.07 -9.62
C GLY A 95 -3.34 1.01 -9.34
N GLY A 96 -3.72 -0.21 -8.98
CA GLY A 96 -2.83 -1.28 -8.56
C GLY A 96 -2.33 -2.16 -9.71
N ALA A 97 -3.03 -2.21 -10.84
CA ALA A 97 -2.70 -3.05 -12.00
C ALA A 97 -1.86 -2.33 -13.06
N GLY A 98 -1.05 -1.35 -12.65
CA GLY A 98 -0.16 -0.59 -13.54
C GLY A 98 -0.90 0.01 -14.75
N PHE A 99 -0.41 -0.28 -15.95
CA PHE A 99 -0.93 0.26 -17.22
C PHE A 99 -2.42 -0.05 -17.49
N ARG A 100 -2.98 -1.10 -16.86
CA ARG A 100 -4.40 -1.49 -17.03
C ARG A 100 -5.36 -0.74 -16.09
N SER A 101 -4.84 0.07 -15.17
CA SER A 101 -5.63 0.73 -14.12
C SER A 101 -6.20 2.09 -14.54
N ARG A 102 -7.33 2.49 -13.93
CA ARG A 102 -8.03 3.75 -14.21
C ARG A 102 -7.16 4.98 -13.97
N LEU A 103 -6.43 5.02 -12.86
CA LEU A 103 -5.54 6.14 -12.53
C LEU A 103 -4.42 6.28 -13.56
N PHE A 104 -3.84 5.16 -13.99
CA PHE A 104 -2.79 5.17 -14.99
C PHE A 104 -3.30 5.67 -16.35
N ALA A 105 -4.46 5.16 -16.80
CA ALA A 105 -5.10 5.64 -18.02
C ALA A 105 -5.38 7.14 -17.95
N ARG A 106 -6.10 7.60 -16.91
CA ARG A 106 -6.57 8.98 -16.81
C ARG A 106 -5.47 10.01 -16.57
N VAL A 107 -4.55 9.76 -15.63
CA VAL A 107 -3.54 10.77 -15.25
C VAL A 107 -2.35 10.75 -16.20
N ARG A 108 -1.94 9.57 -16.71
CA ARG A 108 -0.77 9.45 -17.57
C ARG A 108 -1.12 9.34 -19.05
N SER A 109 -1.96 8.39 -19.45
CA SER A 109 -2.20 8.14 -20.88
C SER A 109 -3.02 9.25 -21.53
N ASP A 110 -4.12 9.66 -20.90
CA ASP A 110 -5.06 10.63 -21.47
C ASP A 110 -4.58 12.08 -21.27
N GLU A 111 -4.01 12.37 -20.10
CA GLU A 111 -3.68 13.73 -19.68
C GLU A 111 -2.17 14.05 -19.68
N GLY A 112 -1.29 13.03 -19.75
CA GLY A 112 0.17 13.23 -19.80
C GLY A 112 0.76 13.93 -18.58
N LEU A 113 0.06 13.92 -17.43
CA LEU A 113 0.42 14.73 -16.26
C LEU A 113 1.56 14.12 -15.43
N ALA A 114 1.65 12.79 -15.41
CA ALA A 114 2.59 12.08 -14.55
C ALA A 114 3.23 10.92 -15.32
N TYR A 115 4.53 10.69 -15.07
CA TYR A 115 5.21 9.50 -15.62
C TYR A 115 4.74 8.21 -14.94
N ASN A 116 4.44 8.29 -13.64
CA ASN A 116 3.90 7.19 -12.85
C ASN A 116 2.82 7.72 -11.88
N THR A 117 1.79 6.90 -11.69
CA THR A 117 0.63 7.12 -10.83
C THR A 117 0.08 5.75 -10.46
N GLY A 118 -0.58 5.63 -9.31
CA GLY A 118 -1.17 4.37 -8.92
C GLY A 118 -1.83 4.42 -7.56
N SER A 119 -2.27 3.24 -7.11
CA SER A 119 -2.85 3.06 -5.79
C SER A 119 -2.41 1.76 -5.13
N ARG A 120 -2.41 1.77 -3.81
CA ARG A 120 -2.17 0.63 -2.93
C ARG A 120 -3.25 0.60 -1.88
N PHE A 121 -3.71 -0.59 -1.55
CA PHE A 121 -4.58 -0.86 -0.42
C PHE A 121 -3.84 -1.87 0.45
N HIS A 122 -3.01 -1.38 1.38
CA HIS A 122 -2.23 -2.26 2.24
C HIS A 122 -3.12 -2.85 3.32
N GLN A 123 -2.99 -4.13 3.59
CA GLN A 123 -3.69 -4.79 4.70
C GLN A 123 -2.63 -5.11 5.74
N GLY A 124 -2.60 -4.32 6.81
CA GLY A 124 -1.51 -4.41 7.78
C GLY A 124 -1.63 -5.68 8.62
N VAL A 125 -0.50 -6.26 8.99
CA VAL A 125 -0.44 -7.52 9.75
C VAL A 125 -0.98 -7.35 11.16
N TYR A 126 -0.52 -6.30 11.86
CA TYR A 126 -0.82 -6.07 13.28
C TYR A 126 -1.81 -4.91 13.49
N TYR A 127 -1.81 -3.92 12.60
CA TYR A 127 -2.69 -2.74 12.66
C TYR A 127 -3.12 -2.33 11.26
N PRO A 128 -4.23 -1.57 11.12
CA PRO A 128 -4.57 -0.96 9.85
C PRO A 128 -3.42 -0.08 9.32
N GLU A 129 -3.04 -0.31 8.07
CA GLU A 129 -2.08 0.49 7.32
C GLU A 129 -2.80 1.58 6.53
N ASP A 130 -2.46 1.81 5.25
CA ASP A 130 -3.03 2.84 4.40
C ASP A 130 -3.65 2.30 3.10
N PHE A 131 -4.73 2.97 2.70
CA PHE A 131 -5.14 3.06 1.31
C PHE A 131 -4.58 4.37 0.78
N ILE A 132 -3.75 4.31 -0.27
CA ILE A 132 -3.02 5.45 -0.79
C ILE A 132 -3.02 5.44 -2.32
N CYS A 133 -3.44 6.55 -2.91
CA CYS A 133 -3.19 6.91 -4.30
C CYS A 133 -2.03 7.90 -4.37
N TRP A 134 -1.19 7.81 -5.39
CA TRP A 134 -0.06 8.72 -5.56
C TRP A 134 0.15 9.12 -7.01
N PHE A 135 0.76 10.29 -7.21
CA PHE A 135 1.31 10.73 -8.49
C PHE A 135 2.45 11.74 -8.27
N GLN A 136 3.19 11.99 -9.34
CA GLN A 136 4.18 13.07 -9.41
C GLN A 136 3.99 13.85 -10.71
N SER A 137 3.76 15.16 -10.62
CA SER A 137 3.43 16.02 -11.75
C SER A 137 4.12 17.38 -11.64
N LYS A 138 4.01 18.24 -12.66
CA LYS A 138 4.47 19.63 -12.54
C LYS A 138 3.69 20.32 -11.41
N ASN A 139 4.32 21.28 -10.73
CA ASN A 139 3.69 21.94 -9.58
C ASN A 139 2.31 22.53 -9.94
N ASN A 140 2.19 23.23 -11.07
CA ASN A 140 0.94 23.87 -11.50
C ASN A 140 -0.18 22.88 -11.90
N SER A 141 0.16 21.64 -12.27
CA SER A 141 -0.81 20.60 -12.65
C SER A 141 -1.22 19.68 -11.50
N CYS A 142 -0.62 19.83 -10.31
CA CYS A 142 -0.92 18.98 -9.17
C CYS A 142 -2.39 19.04 -8.74
N ALA A 143 -3.02 20.22 -8.80
CA ALA A 143 -4.42 20.38 -8.41
C ALA A 143 -5.34 19.62 -9.38
N TYR A 144 -5.08 19.73 -10.69
CA TYR A 144 -5.84 19.02 -11.71
C TYR A 144 -5.66 17.49 -11.63
N ALA A 145 -4.43 17.01 -11.42
CA ALA A 145 -4.16 15.59 -11.20
C ALA A 145 -4.85 15.06 -9.92
N ALA A 146 -4.83 15.82 -8.83
CA ALA A 146 -5.52 15.45 -7.59
C ALA A 146 -7.04 15.35 -7.80
N LYS A 147 -7.64 16.28 -8.56
CA LYS A 147 -9.05 16.21 -8.93
C LYS A 147 -9.37 14.91 -9.68
N ILE A 148 -8.55 14.52 -10.66
CA ILE A 148 -8.75 13.27 -11.41
C ILE A 148 -8.72 12.06 -10.46
N VAL A 149 -7.77 12.01 -9.53
CA VAL A 149 -7.70 10.91 -8.55
C VAL A 149 -8.96 10.87 -7.68
N LEU A 150 -9.42 12.02 -7.17
CA LEU A 150 -10.62 12.12 -6.35
C LEU A 150 -11.90 11.73 -7.13
N ASP A 151 -11.98 12.11 -8.40
CA ASP A 151 -13.08 11.70 -9.28
C ASP A 151 -13.07 10.18 -9.48
N GLU A 152 -11.92 9.56 -9.78
CA GLU A 152 -11.84 8.11 -9.95
C GLU A 152 -12.13 7.34 -8.65
N ILE A 153 -11.73 7.87 -7.48
CA ILE A 153 -12.15 7.33 -6.17
C ILE A 153 -13.67 7.39 -6.02
N ARG A 154 -14.30 8.51 -6.38
CA ARG A 154 -15.76 8.66 -6.32
C ARG A 154 -16.44 7.66 -7.26
N ARG A 155 -16.01 7.62 -8.52
CA ARG A 155 -16.55 6.73 -9.56
C ARG A 155 -16.44 5.26 -9.18
N LEU A 156 -15.32 4.84 -8.58
CA LEU A 156 -15.14 3.47 -8.09
C LEU A 156 -16.21 3.05 -7.06
N ARG A 157 -16.72 4.00 -6.26
CA ARG A 157 -17.77 3.74 -5.26
C ARG A 157 -19.18 3.81 -5.83
N GLU A 158 -19.39 4.72 -6.78
CA GLU A 158 -20.72 5.12 -7.25
C GLU A 158 -21.14 4.40 -8.53
N GLU A 159 -20.21 4.22 -9.47
CA GLU A 159 -20.45 3.58 -10.76
C GLU A 159 -20.20 2.07 -10.68
N PRO A 160 -21.01 1.23 -11.35
CA PRO A 160 -20.68 -0.17 -11.53
C PRO A 160 -19.35 -0.35 -12.26
N VAL A 161 -18.51 -1.28 -11.80
CA VAL A 161 -17.37 -1.76 -12.58
C VAL A 161 -17.85 -2.78 -13.60
N SER A 162 -17.21 -2.82 -14.76
CA SER A 162 -17.56 -3.81 -15.79
C SER A 162 -16.97 -5.18 -15.45
N GLU A 163 -17.56 -6.26 -15.98
CA GLU A 163 -16.95 -7.60 -15.89
C GLU A 163 -15.54 -7.59 -16.50
N LYS A 164 -15.34 -6.84 -17.59
CA LYS A 164 -14.03 -6.67 -18.21
C LYS A 164 -13.01 -6.03 -17.25
N ASP A 165 -13.39 -5.01 -16.49
CA ASP A 165 -12.48 -4.35 -15.52
C ASP A 165 -11.99 -5.37 -14.48
N VAL A 166 -12.91 -6.22 -13.99
CA VAL A 166 -12.62 -7.28 -13.02
C VAL A 166 -11.70 -8.33 -13.65
N GLN A 167 -12.03 -8.83 -14.84
CA GLN A 167 -11.21 -9.84 -15.52
C GLN A 167 -9.82 -9.32 -15.89
N ASP A 168 -9.68 -8.07 -16.32
CA ASP A 168 -8.38 -7.47 -16.64
C ASP A 168 -7.49 -7.34 -15.39
N ALA A 169 -8.09 -7.01 -14.24
CA ALA A 169 -7.40 -6.95 -12.94
C ALA A 169 -7.02 -8.35 -12.44
N ILE A 170 -7.92 -9.33 -12.53
CA ILE A 170 -7.61 -10.74 -12.21
C ILE A 170 -6.46 -11.23 -13.08
N ALA A 171 -6.53 -11.01 -14.40
CA ALA A 171 -5.49 -11.41 -15.34
C ALA A 171 -4.14 -10.79 -14.96
N TYR A 172 -4.10 -9.51 -14.58
CA TYR A 172 -2.87 -8.87 -14.12
C TYR A 172 -2.26 -9.57 -12.89
N PHE A 173 -3.07 -9.91 -11.89
CA PHE A 173 -2.56 -10.59 -10.68
C PHE A 173 -2.19 -12.04 -10.93
N VAL A 174 -2.88 -12.74 -11.84
CA VAL A 174 -2.53 -14.10 -12.26
C VAL A 174 -1.20 -14.09 -13.03
N GLU A 175 -1.04 -13.17 -13.98
CA GLU A 175 0.17 -13.02 -14.81
C GLU A 175 1.39 -12.62 -13.97
N SER A 176 1.20 -11.78 -12.95
CA SER A 176 2.29 -11.32 -12.06
C SER A 176 2.59 -12.30 -10.92
N PHE A 177 1.73 -13.29 -10.67
CA PHE A 177 1.88 -14.23 -9.55
C PHE A 177 3.23 -14.96 -9.53
N PRO A 178 3.76 -15.50 -10.65
CA PRO A 178 5.06 -16.17 -10.65
C PRO A 178 6.22 -15.26 -10.22
N GLN A 179 6.10 -13.94 -10.42
CA GLN A 179 7.12 -12.96 -10.00
C GLN A 179 7.24 -12.83 -8.48
N ARG A 180 6.29 -13.38 -7.71
CA ARG A 180 6.38 -13.51 -6.26
C ARG A 180 7.37 -14.60 -5.83
N PHE A 181 7.60 -15.60 -6.69
CA PHE A 181 8.41 -16.78 -6.41
C PHE A 181 9.54 -16.98 -7.44
N PRO A 182 10.35 -15.95 -7.77
CA PRO A 182 11.30 -16.00 -8.88
C PRO A 182 12.49 -16.95 -8.65
N ASN A 183 12.80 -17.29 -7.39
CA ASN A 183 13.91 -18.17 -7.03
C ASN A 183 13.71 -18.77 -5.63
N LYS A 184 14.59 -19.71 -5.26
CA LYS A 184 14.56 -20.44 -3.98
C LYS A 184 14.56 -19.53 -2.75
N MET A 185 15.30 -18.42 -2.79
CA MET A 185 15.38 -17.46 -1.68
C MET A 185 14.08 -16.67 -1.52
N ALA A 186 13.51 -16.18 -2.63
CA ALA A 186 12.24 -15.45 -2.58
C ALA A 186 11.06 -16.32 -2.10
N ILE A 187 11.08 -17.62 -2.46
CA ILE A 187 10.14 -18.61 -1.92
C ILE A 187 10.32 -18.72 -0.40
N LEU A 188 11.55 -18.95 0.05
CA LEU A 188 11.86 -19.10 1.47
C LEU A 188 11.45 -17.86 2.27
N GLU A 189 11.83 -16.66 1.83
CA GLU A 189 11.48 -15.39 2.47
C GLU A 189 9.96 -15.19 2.57
N THR A 190 9.20 -15.58 1.55
CA THR A 190 7.74 -15.47 1.57
C THR A 190 7.13 -16.37 2.64
N TYR A 191 7.51 -17.65 2.69
CA TYR A 191 6.94 -18.59 3.67
C TYR A 191 7.41 -18.30 5.10
N VAL A 192 8.63 -17.77 5.27
CA VAL A 192 9.12 -17.33 6.59
C VAL A 192 8.35 -16.13 7.09
N ASP A 193 8.12 -15.12 6.24
CA ASP A 193 7.31 -13.96 6.60
C ASP A 193 5.86 -14.38 6.93
N ASP A 194 5.31 -15.32 6.17
CA ASP A 194 3.97 -15.85 6.42
C ASP A 194 3.86 -16.60 7.74
N GLU A 195 4.81 -17.47 8.06
CA GLU A 195 4.89 -18.16 9.35
C GLU A 195 5.07 -17.13 10.48
N TYR A 196 6.02 -16.21 10.34
CA TYR A 196 6.33 -15.18 11.33
C TYR A 196 5.12 -14.29 11.63
N THR A 197 4.31 -14.01 10.61
CA THR A 197 3.15 -13.13 10.72
C THR A 197 1.83 -13.89 10.92
N GLY A 198 1.85 -15.22 10.97
CA GLY A 198 0.67 -16.07 11.19
C GLY A 198 -0.33 -16.08 10.02
N ARG A 199 0.14 -16.09 8.77
CA ARG A 199 -0.73 -16.29 7.60
C ARG A 199 -1.20 -17.75 7.53
N ASP A 200 -2.42 -17.95 7.01
CA ASP A 200 -2.93 -19.29 6.70
C ASP A 200 -1.95 -20.07 5.79
N PRO A 201 -1.48 -21.27 6.19
CA PRO A 201 -0.59 -22.10 5.38
C PRO A 201 -1.12 -22.44 3.98
N ASN A 202 -2.45 -22.42 3.78
CA ASN A 202 -3.10 -22.69 2.50
C ASN A 202 -3.36 -21.43 1.66
N TYR A 203 -2.93 -20.26 2.14
CA TYR A 203 -3.22 -18.98 1.47
C TYR A 203 -2.77 -18.99 0.01
N TRP A 204 -1.51 -19.37 -0.27
CA TRP A 204 -0.99 -19.37 -1.63
C TRP A 204 -1.56 -20.48 -2.51
N GLN A 205 -2.00 -21.59 -1.91
CA GLN A 205 -2.65 -22.68 -2.65
C GLN A 205 -4.02 -22.26 -3.18
N THR A 206 -4.76 -21.46 -2.40
CA THR A 206 -6.12 -21.00 -2.74
C THR A 206 -6.17 -19.59 -3.34
N TYR A 207 -5.04 -18.87 -3.34
CA TYR A 207 -4.93 -17.47 -3.74
C TYR A 207 -5.54 -17.17 -5.11
N LEU A 208 -5.12 -17.89 -6.15
CA LEU A 208 -5.59 -17.65 -7.53
C LEU A 208 -7.08 -17.96 -7.69
N ASP A 209 -7.57 -19.02 -7.03
CA ASP A 209 -8.98 -19.39 -7.09
C ASP A 209 -9.85 -18.40 -6.34
N ASN A 210 -9.36 -17.81 -5.25
CA ASN A 210 -10.08 -16.77 -4.54
C ASN A 210 -10.11 -15.44 -5.31
N LEU A 211 -9.04 -15.08 -6.04
CA LEU A 211 -9.08 -13.94 -6.97
C LEU A 211 -10.11 -14.14 -8.08
N ARG A 212 -10.17 -15.34 -8.68
CA ARG A 212 -11.10 -15.67 -9.78
C ARG A 212 -12.57 -15.65 -9.39
N LYS A 213 -12.88 -15.78 -8.09
CA LYS A 213 -14.26 -15.72 -7.58
C LYS A 213 -14.80 -14.31 -7.41
N VAL A 214 -13.94 -13.29 -7.48
CA VAL A 214 -14.36 -11.90 -7.26
C VAL A 214 -15.28 -11.43 -8.38
N THR A 215 -16.41 -10.84 -7.99
CA THR A 215 -17.43 -10.31 -8.92
C THR A 215 -17.41 -8.77 -8.96
N PRO A 216 -18.00 -8.15 -10.00
CA PRO A 216 -18.28 -6.70 -10.01
C PRO A 216 -19.03 -6.20 -8.77
N GLU A 217 -19.99 -6.99 -8.28
CA GLU A 217 -20.78 -6.70 -7.09
C GLU A 217 -19.90 -6.65 -5.83
N ASP A 218 -18.97 -7.59 -5.69
CA ASP A 218 -18.00 -7.59 -4.59
C ASP A 218 -17.13 -6.35 -4.61
N VAL A 219 -16.59 -5.98 -5.78
CA VAL A 219 -15.79 -4.77 -5.95
C VAL A 219 -16.57 -3.53 -5.53
N ARG A 220 -17.82 -3.38 -6.00
CA ARG A 220 -18.67 -2.24 -5.63
C ARG A 220 -18.95 -2.20 -4.13
N ARG A 221 -19.22 -3.37 -3.53
CA ARG A 221 -19.49 -3.51 -2.09
C ARG A 221 -18.28 -3.09 -1.26
N VAL A 222 -17.08 -3.60 -1.59
CA VAL A 222 -15.87 -3.26 -0.82
C VAL A 222 -15.43 -1.81 -1.06
N ALA A 223 -15.60 -1.27 -2.27
CA ALA A 223 -15.32 0.14 -2.54
C ALA A 223 -16.18 1.06 -1.65
N ARG A 224 -17.49 0.78 -1.54
CA ARG A 224 -18.38 1.56 -0.67
C ARG A 224 -18.05 1.40 0.81
N LYS A 225 -17.68 0.18 1.22
CA LYS A 225 -17.44 -0.19 2.62
C LYS A 225 -16.10 0.33 3.15
N TYR A 226 -15.04 0.33 2.33
CA TYR A 226 -13.67 0.53 2.80
C TYR A 226 -12.95 1.73 2.19
N VAL A 227 -13.48 2.34 1.11
CA VAL A 227 -12.91 3.58 0.58
C VAL A 227 -13.75 4.75 1.10
N HIS A 228 -13.11 5.63 1.86
CA HIS A 228 -13.75 6.71 2.62
C HIS A 228 -13.29 8.09 2.13
N PRO A 229 -13.97 8.70 1.13
CA PRO A 229 -13.60 10.01 0.59
C PRO A 229 -13.59 11.12 1.65
N ASP A 230 -14.44 11.02 2.66
CA ASP A 230 -14.55 11.92 3.80
C ASP A 230 -13.37 11.83 4.78
N GLN A 231 -12.59 10.76 4.69
CA GLN A 231 -11.43 10.51 5.55
C GLN A 231 -10.08 10.82 4.87
N LEU A 232 -10.10 11.35 3.65
CA LEU A 232 -8.90 11.52 2.85
C LEU A 232 -7.98 12.61 3.40
N VAL A 233 -6.71 12.24 3.52
CA VAL A 233 -5.57 13.12 3.72
C VAL A 233 -4.86 13.29 2.39
N ILE A 234 -4.66 14.55 1.99
CA ILE A 234 -3.91 14.90 0.78
C ILE A 234 -2.59 15.51 1.23
N LEU A 235 -1.49 14.80 1.05
CA LEU A 235 -0.14 15.31 1.30
C LEU A 235 0.52 15.71 -0.01
N ALA A 236 0.87 16.98 -0.15
CA ALA A 236 1.64 17.52 -1.27
C ALA A 236 3.03 17.97 -0.81
N VAL A 237 4.06 17.57 -1.55
CA VAL A 237 5.46 17.98 -1.31
C VAL A 237 6.02 18.55 -2.60
N GLY A 238 6.48 19.80 -2.57
CA GLY A 238 7.06 20.49 -3.72
C GLY A 238 7.12 21.99 -3.49
N ASP A 239 7.17 22.78 -4.55
CA ASP A 239 6.97 24.24 -4.44
C ASP A 239 5.52 24.49 -3.97
N ALA A 240 5.35 24.77 -2.67
CA ALA A 240 4.02 24.75 -2.07
C ALA A 240 3.14 25.88 -2.60
N ASP A 241 3.72 27.03 -2.96
CA ASP A 241 2.98 28.15 -3.53
C ASP A 241 2.49 27.82 -4.95
N ALA A 242 3.37 27.28 -5.79
CA ALA A 242 3.00 26.87 -7.15
C ALA A 242 1.97 25.73 -7.16
N ILE A 243 2.12 24.74 -6.27
CA ILE A 243 1.14 23.66 -6.12
C ILE A 243 -0.21 24.21 -5.65
N PHE A 244 -0.21 25.06 -4.62
CA PHE A 244 -1.43 25.61 -4.04
C PHE A 244 -2.21 26.42 -5.08
N LYS A 245 -1.50 27.29 -5.80
CA LYS A 245 -2.06 28.14 -6.86
C LYS A 245 -2.64 27.35 -8.01
N GLY A 246 -2.08 26.18 -8.34
CA GLY A 246 -2.49 25.43 -9.52
C GLY A 246 -2.22 26.22 -10.81
N GLY A 247 -3.25 26.40 -11.64
CA GLY A 247 -3.12 27.12 -12.92
C GLY A 247 -2.71 26.22 -14.09
N TYR A 248 -3.34 25.05 -14.19
CA TYR A 248 -3.20 24.17 -15.35
C TYR A 248 -4.18 24.58 -16.45
N ASP A 249 -3.77 24.54 -17.72
CA ASP A 249 -4.54 25.09 -18.85
C ASP A 249 -5.98 24.56 -18.95
N LYS A 250 -6.21 23.29 -18.59
CA LYS A 250 -7.55 22.66 -18.60
C LYS A 250 -8.42 23.00 -17.38
N ALA A 251 -7.84 23.58 -16.34
CA ALA A 251 -8.50 23.96 -15.10
C ALA A 251 -7.78 25.15 -14.43
N PRO A 252 -7.77 26.33 -15.09
CA PRO A 252 -6.93 27.46 -14.67
C PRO A 252 -7.28 27.98 -13.27
N ASP A 253 -8.55 27.88 -12.86
CA ASP A 253 -9.04 28.37 -11.57
C ASP A 253 -9.00 27.32 -10.45
N LEU A 254 -8.57 26.09 -10.76
CA LEU A 254 -8.54 25.01 -9.78
C LEU A 254 -7.30 25.11 -8.87
N THR A 255 -7.56 25.30 -7.58
CA THR A 255 -6.54 25.37 -6.52
C THR A 255 -6.70 24.21 -5.53
N PHE A 256 -5.68 23.97 -4.71
CA PHE A 256 -5.78 22.94 -3.65
C PHE A 256 -6.80 23.27 -2.55
N ALA A 257 -7.20 24.55 -2.42
CA ALA A 257 -8.25 24.94 -1.47
C ALA A 257 -9.60 24.28 -1.81
N ALA A 258 -9.80 23.85 -3.06
CA ALA A 258 -10.99 23.11 -3.48
C ALA A 258 -11.12 21.72 -2.82
N PHE A 259 -10.05 21.18 -2.23
CA PHE A 259 -10.02 19.85 -1.61
C PHE A 259 -10.12 19.88 -0.08
N GLY A 260 -10.33 21.05 0.51
CA GLY A 260 -10.53 21.23 1.95
C GLY A 260 -9.50 22.15 2.60
N PRO A 261 -9.52 22.24 3.95
CA PRO A 261 -8.62 23.10 4.70
C PRO A 261 -7.15 22.76 4.41
N VAL A 262 -6.35 23.79 4.12
CA VAL A 262 -4.93 23.64 3.80
C VAL A 262 -4.07 23.96 5.02
N LYS A 263 -3.17 23.04 5.36
CA LYS A 263 -2.19 23.19 6.43
C LYS A 263 -0.78 23.04 5.88
N ARG A 264 0.06 24.05 6.11
CA ARG A 264 1.50 23.93 5.83
C ARG A 264 2.20 23.25 7.00
N LEU A 265 3.05 22.28 6.68
CA LEU A 265 3.86 21.54 7.63
C LEU A 265 5.33 21.91 7.42
N PRO A 266 6.12 22.08 8.49
CA PRO A 266 7.56 22.26 8.36
C PRO A 266 8.19 21.00 7.78
N PRO A 267 9.27 21.13 7.00
CA PRO A 267 10.08 19.97 6.63
C PRO A 267 10.59 19.27 7.89
N ARG A 268 10.70 17.95 7.81
CA ARG A 268 11.31 17.14 8.87
C ARG A 268 12.64 16.59 8.38
N ASP A 269 13.56 16.47 9.32
CA ASP A 269 14.79 15.74 9.11
C ASP A 269 14.48 14.24 8.90
N PRO A 270 14.97 13.61 7.83
CA PRO A 270 14.60 12.23 7.50
C PRO A 270 15.14 11.22 8.50
N ASP A 271 16.27 11.51 9.16
CA ASP A 271 16.94 10.58 10.07
C ASP A 271 16.38 10.69 11.49
N THR A 272 16.07 11.92 11.93
CA THR A 272 15.63 12.19 13.31
C THR A 272 14.14 12.46 13.43
N LEU A 273 13.43 12.69 12.32
CA LEU A 273 12.03 13.14 12.25
C LEU A 273 11.71 14.43 13.02
N LYS A 274 12.74 15.14 13.48
CA LYS A 274 12.64 16.44 14.12
C LYS A 274 12.33 17.51 13.07
N ARG A 275 11.65 18.57 13.49
CA ARG A 275 11.38 19.73 12.62
C ARG A 275 12.71 20.41 12.29
N ARG A 276 12.89 20.75 11.01
CA ARG A 276 13.97 21.64 10.56
C ARG A 276 13.52 23.09 10.63
#